data_AF-A0A9J7IFP7-F1
#
_entry.id   AF-A0A9J7IFP7-F1
#
_cell.length_a   1.000
_cell.length_b   1.000
_cell.length_c   1.000
_cell.angle_alpha   90.00
_cell.angle_beta   90.00
_cell.angle_gamma   90.00
#
_symmetry.space_group_name_H-M   'P 1'
#
loop_
_entity.id
_entity.type
_entity.pdbx_description
1 polymer ?
#
loop_
_entity_poly.entity_id
_entity_poly.type
_entity_poly.pdbx_seq_one_letter_code
_entity_poly.pdbx_strand_id
1 'polypeptide(L)'
;KSGYVKKKHFIDVGSITFGGIFGLGEKSERRVIMARTTVQCLMIPRFWLFEKMQNPGNVWQRRRFYLDSTIPSRQSLFTDFVCTRQWKKFKSNTIQSNLVHASVSNPTRIQDVPIICQIIEDNI
;
A
#
# COMPACT_ATOMS: atom_id res chain seq x y z
N LYS A 1 35.94 2.21 -10.73
CA LYS A 1 34.64 2.87 -11.01
C LYS A 1 33.56 2.14 -10.22
N SER A 2 33.07 2.72 -9.11
CA SER A 2 31.99 2.11 -8.31
C SER A 2 30.67 2.31 -9.04
N GLY A 3 30.04 1.24 -9.50
CA GLY A 3 28.79 1.28 -10.24
C GLY A 3 27.59 1.35 -9.30
N TYR A 4 26.68 2.29 -9.53
CA TYR A 4 25.41 2.39 -8.79
C TYR A 4 24.51 1.19 -9.09
N VAL A 5 24.22 0.36 -8.08
CA VAL A 5 23.25 -0.74 -8.19
C VAL A 5 21.83 -0.16 -8.08
N LYS A 6 21.06 -0.22 -9.18
CA LYS A 6 19.64 0.18 -9.18
C LYS A 6 18.79 -0.92 -8.52
N LYS A 7 18.30 -0.66 -7.32
CA LYS A 7 17.35 -1.54 -6.62
C LYS A 7 15.91 -1.25 -7.07
N LYS A 8 15.17 -2.29 -7.48
CA LYS A 8 13.73 -2.21 -7.75
C LYS A 8 12.96 -2.61 -6.50
N HIS A 9 11.92 -1.85 -6.18
CA HIS A 9 11.00 -2.14 -5.08
C HIS A 9 9.60 -2.31 -5.65
N PHE A 10 8.94 -3.41 -5.27
CA PHE A 10 7.51 -3.60 -5.47
C PHE A 10 6.80 -3.18 -4.19
N ILE A 11 5.72 -2.42 -4.35
CA ILE A 11 4.91 -1.92 -3.24
C ILE A 11 3.51 -2.47 -3.45
N ASP A 12 2.95 -3.06 -2.40
CA ASP A 12 1.54 -3.46 -2.39
C ASP A 12 0.68 -2.20 -2.29
N VAL A 13 -0.21 -2.02 -3.27
CA VAL A 13 -1.07 -0.84 -3.38
C VAL A 13 -2.51 -1.16 -2.96
N GLY A 14 -2.87 -2.44 -2.89
CA GLY A 14 -4.22 -2.87 -2.56
C GLY A 14 -4.54 -4.28 -3.05
N SER A 15 -5.66 -4.80 -2.56
CA SER A 15 -6.19 -6.11 -2.93
C SER A 15 -7.52 -5.99 -3.65
N ILE A 16 -7.75 -6.86 -4.63
CA ILE A 16 -9.03 -6.98 -5.35
C ILE A 16 -9.69 -8.26 -4.87
N THR A 17 -10.95 -8.17 -4.44
CA THR A 17 -11.73 -9.30 -3.94
C THR A 17 -12.90 -9.61 -4.88
N PHE A 18 -13.77 -10.54 -4.48
CA PHE A 18 -14.96 -10.91 -5.24
C PHE A 18 -15.80 -9.67 -5.63
N GLY A 19 -16.22 -9.61 -6.90
CA GLY A 19 -16.93 -8.44 -7.47
C GLY A 19 -16.02 -7.27 -7.85
N GLY A 20 -14.72 -7.36 -7.57
CA GLY A 20 -13.73 -6.39 -8.02
C GLY A 20 -13.51 -6.41 -9.53
N ILE A 21 -13.13 -5.26 -10.09
CA ILE A 21 -12.99 -5.05 -11.53
C ILE A 21 -11.62 -4.43 -11.81
N PHE A 22 -10.98 -4.88 -12.88
CA PHE A 22 -9.74 -4.31 -13.42
C PHE A 22 -9.73 -4.44 -14.94
N GLY A 23 -8.89 -3.67 -15.63
CA GLY A 23 -8.78 -3.72 -17.10
C GLY A 23 -9.84 -2.93 -17.87
N LEU A 24 -10.53 -1.97 -17.24
CA LEU A 24 -11.46 -1.05 -17.90
C LEU A 24 -10.75 0.04 -18.73
N GLY A 25 -9.43 0.13 -18.61
CA GLY A 25 -8.61 1.20 -19.21
C GLY A 25 -8.20 2.26 -18.19
N GLU A 26 -8.27 1.93 -16.90
CA GLU A 26 -7.68 2.69 -15.80
C GLU A 26 -6.15 2.84 -15.96
N LYS A 27 -5.58 3.85 -15.31
CA LYS A 27 -4.13 4.14 -15.31
C LYS A 27 -3.37 3.05 -14.54
N SER A 28 -2.95 2.02 -15.26
CA SER A 28 -2.22 0.86 -14.73
C SER A 28 -0.73 0.84 -15.09
N GLU A 29 -0.19 1.95 -15.59
CA GLU A 29 1.23 2.06 -15.96
C GLU A 29 2.15 1.66 -14.80
N ARG A 30 3.05 0.69 -15.07
CA ARG A 30 4.02 0.17 -14.10
C ARG A 30 3.38 -0.46 -12.85
N ARG A 31 2.18 -1.02 -12.98
CA ARG A 31 1.51 -1.85 -11.97
C ARG A 31 1.38 -3.27 -12.48
N VAL A 32 1.30 -4.21 -11.54
CA VAL A 32 1.08 -5.63 -11.82
C VAL A 32 -0.10 -6.08 -10.98
N ILE A 33 -1.03 -6.80 -11.60
CA ILE A 33 -2.10 -7.51 -10.90
C ILE A 33 -1.67 -8.96 -10.81
N MET A 34 -1.65 -9.50 -9.59
CA MET A 34 -1.23 -10.86 -9.31
C MET A 34 -2.27 -11.54 -8.43
N ALA A 35 -2.61 -12.78 -8.76
CA ALA A 35 -3.45 -13.61 -7.92
C ALA A 35 -2.65 -14.11 -6.70
N ARG A 36 -3.13 -13.84 -5.48
CA ARG A 36 -2.54 -14.37 -4.24
C ARG A 36 -2.99 -15.80 -3.93
N THR A 37 -4.17 -16.16 -4.43
CA THR A 37 -4.81 -17.46 -4.30
C THR A 37 -5.39 -17.85 -5.65
N THR A 38 -5.92 -19.07 -5.77
CA THR A 38 -6.71 -19.45 -6.94
C THR A 38 -7.95 -18.56 -7.03
N VAL A 39 -8.13 -17.90 -8.18
CA VAL A 39 -9.25 -17.01 -8.47
C VAL A 39 -9.86 -17.34 -9.82
N GLN A 40 -11.14 -17.05 -9.98
CA GLN A 40 -11.84 -17.12 -11.26
C GLN A 40 -12.18 -15.69 -11.71
N CYS A 41 -11.82 -15.34 -12.94
CA CYS A 41 -12.13 -14.05 -13.53
C CYS A 41 -13.02 -14.24 -14.76
N LEU A 42 -14.06 -13.42 -14.89
CA LEU A 42 -14.81 -13.29 -16.13
C LEU A 42 -14.11 -12.26 -17.02
N MET A 43 -13.61 -12.71 -18.16
CA MET A 43 -13.00 -11.82 -19.15
C MET A 43 -14.04 -11.35 -20.15
N ILE A 44 -14.19 -10.03 -20.30
CA ILE A 44 -15.15 -9.42 -21.24
C ILE A 44 -14.40 -8.48 -22.18
N PRO A 45 -14.62 -8.55 -23.49
CA PRO A 45 -14.03 -7.60 -24.43
C PRO A 45 -14.49 -6.17 -24.12
N ARG A 46 -13.51 -5.28 -23.97
CA ARG A 46 -13.78 -3.89 -23.56
C ARG A 46 -14.62 -3.12 -24.56
N PHE A 47 -14.46 -3.36 -25.86
CA PHE A 47 -15.29 -2.71 -26.89
C PHE A 47 -16.77 -3.03 -26.70
N TRP A 48 -17.09 -4.31 -26.44
CA TRP A 48 -18.44 -4.79 -26.21
C TRP A 48 -19.04 -4.18 -24.94
N LEU A 49 -18.24 -4.12 -23.87
CA LEU A 49 -18.65 -3.52 -22.60
C LEU A 49 -19.05 -2.04 -22.74
N PHE A 50 -18.42 -1.31 -23.66
CA PHE A 50 -18.69 0.11 -23.90
C PHE A 50 -19.75 0.38 -24.98
N GLU A 51 -20.36 -0.65 -25.58
CA GLU A 51 -21.50 -0.47 -26.47
C GLU A 51 -22.70 0.12 -25.71
N LYS A 52 -23.52 0.94 -26.40
CA LYS A 52 -24.64 1.67 -25.77
C LYS A 52 -25.60 0.76 -24.99
N MET A 53 -25.87 -0.43 -25.52
CA MET A 53 -26.78 -1.41 -24.89
C MET A 53 -26.21 -1.96 -23.58
N GLN A 54 -24.88 -2.15 -23.50
CA GLN A 54 -24.20 -2.73 -22.32
C GLN A 54 -23.77 -1.68 -21.30
N ASN A 55 -23.85 -0.41 -21.65
CA ASN A 55 -23.38 0.72 -20.85
C ASN A 55 -24.47 1.75 -20.54
N PRO A 56 -25.64 1.33 -20.00
CA PRO A 56 -26.68 2.26 -19.62
C PRO A 56 -26.15 3.24 -18.57
N GLY A 57 -26.41 4.54 -18.77
CA GLY A 57 -25.97 5.58 -17.84
C GLY A 57 -24.45 5.72 -17.69
N ASN A 58 -23.66 5.25 -18.66
CA ASN A 58 -22.19 5.31 -18.64
C ASN A 58 -21.55 4.66 -17.39
N VAL A 59 -22.15 3.57 -16.90
CA VAL A 59 -21.71 2.89 -15.69
C VAL A 59 -20.22 2.50 -15.73
N TRP A 60 -19.73 2.02 -16.87
CA TRP A 60 -18.35 1.54 -16.99
C TRP A 60 -17.34 2.69 -16.98
N GLN A 61 -17.66 3.85 -17.57
CA GLN A 61 -16.82 5.04 -17.47
C GLN A 61 -16.78 5.57 -16.03
N ARG A 62 -17.90 5.55 -15.30
CA ARG A 62 -17.95 5.94 -13.89
C ARG A 62 -17.10 5.02 -13.02
N ARG A 63 -17.15 3.70 -13.26
CA ARG A 63 -16.28 2.72 -12.57
C ARG A 63 -14.81 2.93 -12.89
N ARG A 64 -14.46 3.20 -14.15
CA ARG A 64 -13.08 3.56 -14.52
C ARG A 64 -12.62 4.83 -13.80
N PHE A 65 -13.44 5.89 -13.77
CA PHE A 65 -13.12 7.12 -13.06
C PHE A 65 -12.86 6.87 -11.57
N TYR A 66 -13.70 6.04 -10.93
CA TYR A 66 -13.49 5.62 -9.56
C TYR A 66 -12.13 4.96 -9.37
N LEU A 67 -11.79 3.95 -10.20
CA LEU A 67 -10.49 3.28 -10.15
C LEU A 67 -9.33 4.29 -10.27
N ASP A 68 -9.39 5.18 -11.26
CA ASP A 68 -8.37 6.21 -11.49
C ASP A 68 -8.21 7.18 -10.29
N SER A 69 -9.29 7.45 -9.56
CA SER A 69 -9.28 8.32 -8.38
C SER A 69 -8.80 7.61 -7.10
N THR A 70 -9.06 6.31 -6.98
CA THR A 70 -8.71 5.54 -5.78
C THR A 70 -7.29 5.00 -5.79
N ILE A 71 -6.74 4.74 -6.99
CA ILE A 71 -5.43 4.13 -7.11
C ILE A 71 -4.35 5.23 -7.02
N PRO A 72 -3.49 5.23 -5.98
CA PRO A 72 -2.52 6.30 -5.74
C PRO A 72 -1.47 6.36 -6.85
N SER A 73 -1.05 7.57 -7.22
CA SER A 73 -0.05 7.77 -8.28
C SER A 73 1.32 7.21 -7.90
N ARG A 74 2.17 6.94 -8.91
CA ARG A 74 3.56 6.50 -8.68
C ARG A 74 4.34 7.49 -7.81
N GLN A 75 4.11 8.79 -8.00
CA GLN A 75 4.80 9.83 -7.23
C GLN A 75 4.35 9.80 -5.77
N SER A 76 3.04 9.67 -5.52
CA SER A 76 2.50 9.52 -4.17
C SER A 76 3.13 8.31 -3.47
N LEU A 77 3.08 7.14 -4.12
CA LEU A 77 3.67 5.91 -3.58
C LEU A 77 5.16 6.04 -3.28
N PHE A 78 5.91 6.76 -4.13
CA PHE A 78 7.33 6.99 -3.89
C PHE A 78 7.58 7.93 -2.71
N THR A 79 6.84 9.03 -2.61
CA THR A 79 6.91 9.95 -1.46
C THR A 79 6.59 9.21 -0.17
N ASP A 80 5.48 8.46 -0.14
CA ASP A 80 5.05 7.69 1.03
C ASP A 80 6.08 6.63 1.43
N PHE A 81 6.70 5.95 0.45
CA PHE A 81 7.76 4.99 0.68
C PHE A 81 9.00 5.63 1.33
N VAL A 82 9.45 6.78 0.82
CA VAL A 82 10.60 7.51 1.36
C VAL A 82 10.31 8.00 2.76
N CYS A 83 9.16 8.67 2.96
CA CYS A 83 8.71 9.16 4.25
C CYS A 83 8.64 8.04 5.29
N THR A 84 8.05 6.89 4.93
CA THR A 84 7.94 5.72 5.82
C THR A 84 9.31 5.19 6.23
N ARG A 85 10.28 5.13 5.31
CA ARG A 85 11.65 4.67 5.63
C ARG A 85 12.40 5.67 6.52
N GLN A 86 12.24 6.96 6.25
CA GLN A 86 12.82 8.01 7.08
C GLN A 86 12.23 7.97 8.49
N TRP A 87 10.90 7.82 8.60
CA TRP A 87 10.21 7.66 9.87
C TRP A 87 10.69 6.44 10.66
N LYS A 88 10.79 5.27 9.99
CA LYS A 88 11.33 4.05 10.64
C LYS A 88 12.75 4.26 11.15
N LYS A 89 13.62 4.90 10.37
CA LYS A 89 15.00 5.23 10.79
C LYS A 89 15.01 6.20 11.97
N PHE A 90 14.22 7.27 11.90
CA PHE A 90 14.09 8.25 12.97
C PHE A 90 13.63 7.56 14.27
N LYS A 91 12.53 6.81 14.22
CA LYS A 91 12.00 6.05 15.37
C LYS A 91 13.06 5.13 15.99
N SER A 92 13.75 4.34 15.17
CA SER A 92 14.82 3.44 15.65
C SER A 92 15.96 4.21 16.31
N ASN A 93 16.41 5.31 15.71
CA ASN A 93 17.47 6.15 16.27
C ASN A 93 17.05 6.78 17.61
N THR A 94 15.83 7.29 17.70
CA THR A 94 15.28 7.90 18.92
C THR A 94 15.15 6.88 20.05
N ILE A 95 14.66 5.67 19.76
CA ILE A 95 14.59 4.60 20.77
C ILE A 95 16.01 4.26 21.24
N GLN A 96 16.94 4.04 20.30
CA GLN A 96 18.32 3.68 20.64
C GLN A 96 19.01 4.76 21.47
N SER A 97 18.85 6.04 21.14
CA SER A 97 19.45 7.14 21.92
C SER A 97 18.89 7.20 23.33
N ASN A 98 17.58 7.01 23.51
CA ASN A 98 16.97 7.02 24.84
C ASN A 98 17.36 5.80 25.67
N LEU A 99 17.49 4.61 25.06
CA LEU A 99 17.95 3.40 25.75
C LEU A 99 19.41 3.52 26.21
N VAL A 100 20.28 4.16 25.42
CA VAL A 100 21.68 4.41 25.81
C VAL A 100 21.78 5.36 27.00
N HIS A 101 20.84 6.31 27.14
CA HIS A 101 20.76 7.22 28.29
C HIS A 101 19.98 6.65 29.49
N ALA A 102 19.23 5.55 29.32
CA ALA A 102 18.47 4.88 30.38
C ALA A 102 19.34 4.05 31.35
N SER A 103 20.67 4.19 31.33
CA SER A 103 21.57 3.65 32.35
C SER A 103 21.32 4.25 33.75
N VAL A 104 20.48 5.27 33.85
CA VAL A 104 19.91 5.74 35.12
C VAL A 104 18.68 4.86 35.41
N SER A 105 18.83 3.95 36.37
CA SER A 105 17.84 3.00 36.88
C SER A 105 16.40 3.54 36.80
N ASN A 106 15.68 3.22 35.73
CA ASN A 106 14.25 3.47 35.64
C ASN A 106 13.51 2.30 36.31
N PRO A 107 12.86 2.50 37.47
CA PRO A 107 12.17 1.42 38.19
C PRO A 107 10.81 1.05 37.57
N THR A 108 10.33 1.80 36.57
CA THR A 108 9.03 1.55 35.94
C THR A 108 9.00 0.20 35.24
N ARG A 109 8.07 -0.66 35.66
CA ARG A 109 7.79 -1.98 35.07
C ARG A 109 6.64 -1.87 34.07
N ILE A 110 6.50 -2.87 33.19
CA ILE A 110 5.41 -2.93 32.20
C ILE A 110 4.01 -2.79 32.84
N GLN A 111 3.85 -3.35 34.04
CA GLN A 111 2.62 -3.29 34.84
C GLN A 111 2.26 -1.88 35.34
N ASP A 112 3.24 -0.97 35.38
CA ASP A 112 3.05 0.43 35.78
C ASP A 112 2.61 1.30 34.59
N VAL A 113 2.66 0.75 33.36
CA VAL A 113 2.22 1.41 32.14
C VAL A 113 0.74 1.07 31.90
N PRO A 114 -0.17 2.07 31.84
CA PRO A 114 -1.57 1.83 31.56
C PRO A 114 -1.77 0.99 30.30
N ILE A 115 -2.68 0.01 30.33
CA ILE A 115 -2.94 -0.93 29.22
C ILE A 115 -3.19 -0.18 27.90
N ILE A 116 -3.92 0.94 27.95
CA ILE A 116 -4.21 1.77 26.76
C ILE A 116 -2.96 2.36 26.10
N CYS A 117 -1.84 2.46 26.84
CA CYS A 117 -0.56 2.97 26.36
C CYS A 117 0.40 1.84 25.93
N GLN A 118 0.05 0.57 26.16
CA GLN A 118 0.89 -0.57 25.77
C GLN A 118 0.73 -0.84 24.28
N ILE A 119 1.67 -0.35 23.48
CA ILE A 119 1.74 -0.64 22.05
C ILE A 119 2.36 -2.03 21.89
N ILE A 120 1.54 -3.02 21.56
CA ILE A 120 2.00 -4.35 21.14
C ILE A 120 2.41 -4.21 19.66
N GLU A 121 3.70 -4.31 19.38
CA GLU A 121 4.17 -4.40 17.99
C GLU A 121 4.09 -5.86 17.54
N ASP A 122 3.24 -6.14 16.55
CA ASP A 122 3.27 -7.42 15.84
C ASP A 122 4.57 -7.49 15.03
N ASN A 123 5.45 -8.44 15.37
CA ASN A 123 6.65 -8.72 14.60
C ASN A 123 6.26 -9.39 13.27
N ILE A 124 5.94 -8.59 12.25
CA ILE A 124 5.75 -9.01 10.86
C ILE A 124 7.00 -8.69 10.04
#